data_AF-A0A0K0EQE4-F1
#
_entry.id   AF-A0A0K0EQE4-F1
#
_cell.length_a   1.000
_cell.length_b   1.000
_cell.length_c   1.000
_cell.angle_alpha   90.00
_cell.angle_beta   90.00
_cell.angle_gamma   90.00
#
_symmetry.space_group_name_H-M   'P 1'
#
loop_
_entity.id
_entity.type
_entity.pdbx_description
1 polymer ?
#
loop_
_entity_poly.entity_id
_entity_poly.type
_entity_poly.pdbx_seq_one_letter_code
_entity_poly.pdbx_strand_id
1 'polypeptide(L)'
;MTDRITSLQDSVNNLADQMANGIGVLQMNAGPCPLGEVTDFIKEENLSEVYASDIAFTSKIIDNLIESLPSTENNEEKTANELAKINIQRQQETAKLKKEINEAGKLLKILSEALEDISRTQIEARPRV
;
A
#
# COMPACT_ATOMS: atom_id res chain seq x y z
N MET A 1 0.27 3.58 -7.70
CA MET A 1 0.82 2.65 -8.70
C MET A 1 2.32 2.40 -8.50
N THR A 2 3.08 3.31 -7.89
CA THR A 2 4.50 3.13 -7.56
C THR A 2 4.77 1.94 -6.64
N ASP A 3 3.86 1.67 -5.69
CA ASP A 3 4.05 0.64 -4.65
C ASP A 3 4.26 -0.78 -5.20
N ARG A 4 3.59 -1.14 -6.29
CA ARG A 4 3.74 -2.47 -6.91
C ARG A 4 5.07 -2.63 -7.65
N ILE A 5 5.53 -1.58 -8.33
CA ILE A 5 6.84 -1.57 -8.98
C ILE A 5 7.94 -1.64 -7.92
N THR A 6 7.82 -0.87 -6.84
CA THR A 6 8.76 -0.94 -5.71
C THR A 6 8.75 -2.32 -5.07
N SER A 7 7.58 -2.90 -4.80
CA SER A 7 7.46 -4.27 -4.26
C SER A 7 8.09 -5.33 -5.17
N LEU A 8 7.95 -5.16 -6.50
CA LEU A 8 8.58 -6.04 -7.48
C LEU A 8 10.11 -5.92 -7.43
N GLN A 9 10.64 -4.70 -7.35
CA GLN A 9 12.07 -4.46 -7.19
C GLN A 9 12.62 -5.10 -5.90
N ASP A 10 11.92 -4.93 -4.78
CA ASP A 10 12.32 -5.52 -3.50
C ASP A 10 12.30 -7.05 -3.56
N SER A 11 11.29 -7.64 -4.21
CA SER A 11 11.20 -9.10 -4.37
C SER A 11 12.31 -9.66 -5.26
N VAL A 12 12.67 -8.94 -6.34
CA VAL A 12 13.78 -9.33 -7.23
C VAL A 12 15.13 -9.23 -6.52
N ASN A 13 15.34 -8.17 -5.72
CA ASN A 13 16.55 -8.04 -4.92
C ASN A 13 16.66 -9.18 -3.88
N ASN A 14 15.57 -9.47 -3.17
CA ASN A 14 15.52 -10.58 -2.22
C ASN A 14 15.79 -11.93 -2.90
N LEU A 15 15.24 -12.17 -4.09
CA LEU A 15 15.53 -13.38 -4.86
C LEU A 15 17.03 -13.51 -5.17
N ALA A 16 17.68 -12.41 -5.56
CA ALA A 16 19.12 -12.41 -5.83
C ALA A 16 19.94 -12.71 -4.58
N ASP A 17 19.58 -12.12 -3.44
CA ASP A 17 20.23 -12.38 -2.15
C ASP A 17 20.04 -13.84 -1.70
N GLN A 18 18.83 -14.39 -1.83
CA GLN A 18 18.54 -15.79 -1.52
C GLN A 18 19.35 -16.75 -2.39
N MET A 19 19.48 -16.47 -3.70
CA MET A 19 20.31 -17.27 -4.60
C MET A 19 21.80 -17.20 -4.21
N ALA A 20 22.33 -16.00 -3.94
CA ALA A 20 23.72 -15.83 -3.55
C ALA A 20 24.05 -16.52 -2.22
N ASN A 21 23.19 -16.35 -1.22
CA ASN A 21 23.32 -16.99 0.09
C ASN A 21 23.17 -18.51 0.00
N GLY A 22 22.21 -19.00 -0.79
CA GLY A 22 22.02 -20.43 -1.05
C GLY A 22 23.26 -21.07 -1.69
N ILE A 23 23.90 -20.40 -2.66
CA ILE A 23 25.18 -20.85 -3.22
C ILE A 23 26.28 -20.88 -2.14
N GLY A 24 26.35 -19.87 -1.28
CA GLY A 24 27.30 -19.83 -0.16
C GLY A 24 27.13 -21.02 0.80
N VAL A 25 25.88 -21.39 1.10
CA VAL A 25 25.55 -22.58 1.91
C VAL A 25 25.99 -23.86 1.22
N LEU A 26 25.68 -24.02 -0.07
CA LEU A 26 26.12 -25.19 -0.85
C LEU A 26 27.65 -25.32 -0.85
N GLN A 27 28.38 -24.21 -0.98
CA GLN A 27 29.84 -24.21 -0.94
C GLN A 27 30.39 -24.56 0.44
N MET A 28 29.77 -24.06 1.51
CA MET A 28 30.16 -24.38 2.89
C MET A 28 29.95 -25.86 3.21
N ASN A 29 28.88 -26.45 2.67
CA ASN A 29 28.51 -27.85 2.92
C ASN A 29 29.20 -28.84 1.96
N ALA A 30 29.84 -28.36 0.89
CA ALA A 30 30.59 -29.15 -0.09
C ALA A 30 31.96 -29.64 0.43
N GLY A 31 32.00 -30.20 1.64
CA GLY A 31 33.18 -30.86 2.18
C GLY A 31 33.56 -32.14 1.40
N PRO A 32 34.75 -32.72 1.64
CA PRO A 32 35.17 -33.96 1.01
C PRO A 32 34.16 -35.08 1.30
N CYS A 33 33.57 -35.64 0.25
CA CYS A 33 32.60 -36.72 0.32
C CYS A 33 33.11 -37.92 -0.50
N PRO A 34 33.03 -39.17 -0.01
CA PRO A 34 33.44 -40.33 -0.79
C PRO A 34 32.62 -40.41 -2.07
N LEU A 35 33.25 -40.75 -3.20
CA LEU A 35 32.54 -40.85 -4.47
C LEU A 35 31.47 -41.96 -4.40
N GLY A 36 30.20 -41.57 -4.41
CA GLY A 36 29.05 -42.49 -4.36
C GLY A 36 28.45 -42.71 -2.97
N GLU A 37 28.99 -42.10 -1.92
CA GLU A 37 28.40 -42.14 -0.57
C GLU A 37 27.86 -40.75 -0.19
N VAL A 38 26.65 -40.66 0.34
CA VAL A 38 26.13 -39.44 0.95
C VAL A 38 26.48 -39.48 2.43
N THR A 39 27.37 -38.60 2.89
CA THR A 39 27.72 -38.48 4.31
C THR A 39 26.50 -38.09 5.12
N ASP A 40 26.40 -38.58 6.37
CA ASP A 40 25.25 -38.25 7.23
C ASP A 40 25.13 -36.75 7.49
N PHE A 41 26.26 -36.02 7.45
CA PHE A 41 26.29 -34.55 7.45
C PHE A 41 25.45 -33.94 6.33
N ILE A 42 25.53 -34.45 5.08
CA ILE A 42 24.74 -33.95 3.96
C ILE A 42 23.26 -34.31 4.13
N LYS A 43 22.94 -35.45 4.76
CA LYS A 43 21.54 -35.85 5.00
C LYS A 43 20.84 -35.03 6.08
N GLU A 44 21.60 -34.56 7.07
CA GLU A 44 21.09 -33.70 8.16
C GLU A 44 21.02 -32.22 7.74
N GLU A 45 21.56 -31.89 6.57
CA GLU A 45 21.65 -30.53 6.04
C GLU A 45 20.32 -30.09 5.42
N ASN A 46 19.50 -29.40 6.21
CA ASN A 46 18.19 -28.92 5.77
C ASN A 46 18.21 -27.51 5.16
N LEU A 47 19.33 -26.80 5.21
CA LEU A 47 19.40 -25.38 4.82
C LEU A 47 19.29 -25.25 3.29
N SER A 48 19.85 -26.17 2.51
CA SER A 48 19.66 -26.22 1.05
C SER A 48 18.18 -26.35 0.66
N GLU A 49 17.42 -27.20 1.35
CA GLU A 49 15.98 -27.37 1.10
C GLU A 49 15.19 -26.10 1.46
N VAL A 50 15.55 -25.45 2.57
CA VAL A 50 14.95 -24.17 2.98
C VAL A 50 15.20 -23.08 1.92
N TYR A 51 16.44 -22.90 1.46
CA TYR A 51 16.74 -21.93 0.40
C TYR A 51 16.01 -22.26 -0.90
N ALA A 52 15.92 -23.54 -1.29
CA ALA A 52 15.17 -23.94 -2.48
C ALA A 52 13.68 -23.59 -2.37
N SER A 53 13.07 -23.85 -1.21
CA SER A 53 11.69 -23.48 -0.91
C SER A 53 11.48 -21.96 -0.96
N ASP A 54 12.37 -21.21 -0.34
CA ASP A 54 12.30 -19.74 -0.29
C ASP A 54 12.46 -19.12 -1.68
N ILE A 55 13.41 -19.60 -2.50
CA ILE A 55 13.61 -19.16 -3.88
C ILE A 55 12.35 -19.42 -4.72
N ALA A 56 11.76 -20.63 -4.61
CA ALA A 56 10.54 -20.98 -5.33
C ALA A 56 9.36 -20.10 -4.91
N PHE A 57 9.23 -19.83 -3.61
CA PHE A 57 8.20 -18.97 -3.06
C PHE A 57 8.35 -17.52 -3.54
N THR A 58 9.55 -16.94 -3.44
CA THR A 58 9.84 -15.58 -3.91
C THR A 58 9.61 -15.46 -5.42
N SER A 59 10.00 -16.46 -6.20
CA SER A 59 9.71 -16.52 -7.64
C SER A 59 8.20 -16.47 -7.91
N LYS A 60 7.39 -17.20 -7.13
CA LYS A 60 5.94 -17.17 -7.29
C LYS A 60 5.33 -15.82 -6.90
N ILE A 61 5.88 -15.14 -5.89
CA ILE A 61 5.48 -13.77 -5.54
C ILE A 61 5.75 -12.83 -6.71
N ILE A 62 6.93 -12.93 -7.34
CA ILE A 62 7.30 -12.12 -8.51
C ILE A 62 6.30 -12.32 -9.65
N ASP A 63 5.95 -13.57 -9.98
CA ASP A 63 4.95 -13.86 -11.02
C ASP A 63 3.59 -13.21 -10.71
N ASN A 64 3.11 -13.37 -9.47
CA ASN A 64 1.83 -12.78 -9.06
C ASN A 64 1.89 -11.23 -9.07
N LEU A 65 3.04 -10.64 -8.74
CA LEU A 65 3.23 -9.19 -8.82
C LEU A 65 3.18 -8.71 -10.27
N ILE A 66 3.82 -9.43 -11.19
CA ILE A 66 3.78 -9.14 -12.63
C ILE A 66 2.35 -9.23 -13.16
N GLU A 67 1.61 -10.28 -12.83
CA GLU A 67 0.20 -10.43 -13.20
C GLU A 67 -0.70 -9.31 -12.65
N SER A 68 -0.32 -8.72 -11.50
CA SER A 68 -1.07 -7.63 -10.88
C SER A 68 -0.74 -6.24 -11.44
N LEU A 69 0.28 -6.12 -12.30
CA LEU A 69 0.65 -4.84 -12.89
C LEU A 69 -0.47 -4.36 -13.83
N PRO A 70 -0.81 -3.05 -13.79
CA PRO A 70 -1.75 -2.49 -14.76
C PRO A 70 -1.19 -2.66 -16.17
N SER A 71 -2.02 -3.11 -17.11
CA SER A 71 -1.64 -3.31 -18.51
C SER A 71 -1.03 -2.03 -19.09
N THR A 72 0.20 -2.12 -19.60
CA THR A 72 0.95 -1.00 -20.19
C THR A 72 0.55 -0.74 -21.64
N GLU A 73 -0.11 -1.70 -22.31
CA GLU A 73 -0.50 -1.58 -23.71
C GLU A 73 -1.58 -0.49 -23.87
N ASN A 74 -1.20 0.63 -24.50
CA ASN A 74 -2.06 1.73 -24.97
C ASN A 74 -2.61 2.70 -23.92
N ASN A 75 -1.94 2.83 -22.76
CA ASN A 75 -2.55 3.52 -21.63
C ASN A 75 -2.18 5.00 -21.47
N GLU A 76 -1.19 5.59 -22.14
CA GLU A 76 -0.81 6.98 -21.84
C GLU A 76 -1.91 7.99 -22.15
N GLU A 77 -2.43 7.97 -23.39
CA GLU A 77 -3.51 8.89 -23.79
C GLU A 77 -4.82 8.58 -23.05
N LYS A 78 -5.15 7.29 -22.90
CA LYS A 78 -6.34 6.86 -22.15
C LYS A 78 -6.26 7.28 -20.69
N THR A 79 -5.12 7.07 -20.03
CA THR A 79 -4.87 7.49 -18.64
C THR A 79 -4.92 9.01 -18.53
N ALA A 80 -4.33 9.75 -19.47
CA ALA A 80 -4.41 11.22 -19.48
C ALA A 80 -5.85 11.72 -19.62
N ASN A 81 -6.63 11.11 -20.51
CA ASN A 81 -8.05 11.42 -20.72
C ASN A 81 -8.91 11.05 -19.49
N GLU A 82 -8.68 9.89 -18.89
CA GLU A 82 -9.34 9.48 -17.65
C GLU A 82 -8.97 10.40 -16.48
N LEU A 83 -7.70 10.79 -16.37
CA LEU A 83 -7.23 11.75 -15.37
C LEU A 83 -7.87 13.13 -15.57
N ALA A 84 -8.04 13.58 -16.81
CA ALA A 84 -8.75 14.82 -17.13
C ALA A 84 -10.23 14.74 -16.71
N LYS A 85 -10.92 13.63 -16.99
CA LYS A 85 -12.30 13.39 -16.55
C LYS A 85 -12.43 13.38 -15.03
N ILE A 86 -11.56 12.65 -14.33
CA ILE A 86 -11.52 12.59 -12.86
C ILE A 86 -11.27 13.99 -12.29
N ASN A 87 -10.38 14.77 -12.89
CA ASN A 87 -10.11 16.14 -12.45
C ASN A 87 -11.33 17.06 -12.59
N ILE A 88 -12.06 16.97 -13.70
CA ILE A 88 -13.31 17.73 -13.91
C ILE A 88 -14.36 17.31 -12.88
N GLN A 89 -14.57 16.00 -12.69
CA GLN A 89 -15.50 15.48 -11.70
C GLN A 89 -15.14 15.96 -10.29
N ARG A 90 -13.87 15.86 -9.90
CA ARG A 90 -13.34 16.35 -8.63
C ARG A 90 -13.61 17.85 -8.45
N GLN A 91 -13.44 18.66 -9.49
CA GLN A 91 -13.72 20.10 -9.43
C GLN A 91 -15.21 20.38 -9.22
N GLN A 92 -16.09 19.66 -9.91
CA GLN A 92 -17.54 19.78 -9.74
C GLN A 92 -18.00 19.36 -8.34
N GLU A 93 -17.50 18.23 -7.83
CA GLU A 93 -17.79 17.73 -6.48
C GLU A 93 -17.26 18.71 -5.41
N THR A 94 -16.06 19.25 -5.60
CA THR A 94 -15.49 20.28 -4.70
C THR A 94 -16.32 21.57 -4.72
N ALA A 95 -16.83 21.99 -5.88
CA ALA A 95 -17.68 23.17 -5.99
C ALA A 95 -19.04 22.97 -5.30
N LYS A 96 -19.64 21.79 -5.46
CA LYS A 96 -20.87 21.40 -4.74
C LYS A 96 -20.63 21.41 -3.23
N LEU A 97 -19.55 20.79 -2.77
CA LEU A 97 -19.17 20.76 -1.36
C LEU A 97 -18.98 22.18 -0.79
N LYS A 98 -18.32 23.09 -1.52
CA LYS A 98 -18.16 24.49 -1.10
C LYS A 98 -19.50 25.21 -0.93
N LYS A 99 -20.48 24.94 -1.81
CA LYS A 99 -21.82 25.51 -1.71
C LYS A 99 -22.53 25.00 -0.46
N GLU A 100 -22.49 23.69 -0.22
CA GLU A 100 -23.08 23.06 0.97
C GLU A 100 -22.45 23.59 2.27
N ILE A 101 -21.12 23.75 2.31
CA ILE A 101 -20.41 24.36 3.46
C ILE A 101 -20.85 25.81 3.70
N ASN A 102 -21.05 26.60 2.64
CA ASN A 102 -21.52 27.99 2.77
C ASN A 102 -22.96 28.06 3.31
N GLU A 103 -23.84 27.19 2.82
CA GLU A 103 -25.23 27.08 3.32
C GLU A 103 -25.25 26.63 4.79
N ALA A 104 -24.45 25.62 5.15
CA ALA A 104 -24.28 25.19 6.52
C ALA A 104 -23.73 26.31 7.42
N GLY A 105 -22.76 27.09 6.94
CA GLY A 105 -22.22 28.25 7.67
C GLY A 105 -23.26 29.33 7.94
N LYS A 106 -24.16 29.61 6.99
CA LYS A 106 -25.28 30.55 7.19
C LYS A 106 -26.27 30.04 8.25
N LEU A 107 -26.63 28.76 8.19
CA LEU A 107 -27.51 28.14 9.18
C LEU A 107 -26.89 28.17 10.58
N LEU A 108 -25.59 27.89 10.69
CA LEU A 108 -24.86 28.00 11.96
C LEU A 108 -24.86 29.43 12.51
N LYS A 109 -24.76 30.45 11.65
CA LYS A 109 -24.86 31.86 12.07
C LYS A 109 -26.23 32.17 12.66
N ILE A 110 -27.31 31.75 11.99
CA ILE A 110 -28.70 31.93 12.47
C ILE A 110 -28.91 31.20 13.80
N LEU A 111 -28.42 29.96 13.91
CA LEU A 111 -28.49 29.20 15.15
C LEU A 111 -27.74 29.91 16.29
N SER A 112 -26.55 30.45 16.01
CA SER A 112 -25.77 31.19 16.99
C SER A 112 -26.47 32.47 17.45
N GLU A 113 -27.07 33.23 16.54
CA GLU A 113 -27.84 34.44 16.86
C GLU A 113 -29.06 34.11 17.74
N ALA A 114 -29.82 33.06 17.38
CA ALA A 114 -30.97 32.60 18.17
C ALA A 114 -30.56 32.13 19.58
N LEU A 115 -29.44 31.41 19.71
CA LEU A 115 -28.91 31.01 21.01
C LEU A 115 -28.43 32.22 21.84
N GLU A 116 -27.85 33.24 21.20
CA GLU A 116 -27.45 34.47 21.88
C GLU A 116 -28.67 35.24 22.41
N ASP A 117 -29.73 35.37 21.60
CA ASP A 117 -30.99 36.01 22.01
C ASP A 117 -31.68 35.25 23.16
N ILE A 118 -31.70 33.91 23.11
CA ILE A 118 -32.20 33.07 24.21
C ILE A 118 -31.37 33.32 25.47
N SER A 119 -30.03 33.39 25.35
CA SER A 119 -29.17 33.64 26.50
C SER A 119 -29.39 35.04 27.11
N ARG A 120 -29.57 36.07 26.27
CA ARG A 120 -29.85 37.46 26.70
C ARG A 120 -31.20 37.55 27.42
N THR A 121 -32.25 37.01 26.82
CA THR A 121 -33.59 36.99 27.43
C THR A 121 -33.63 36.21 28.75
N GLN A 122 -32.87 35.12 28.88
CA GLN A 122 -32.73 34.40 30.15
C GLN A 122 -32.00 35.21 31.23
N ILE A 123 -30.98 35.99 30.86
CA ILE A 123 -30.27 36.88 31.79
C ILE A 123 -31.19 38.02 32.25
N GLU A 124 -31.95 38.63 31.34
CA GLU A 124 -32.88 39.72 31.63
C GLU A 124 -34.10 39.29 32.44
N ALA A 125 -34.64 38.11 32.18
CA ALA A 125 -35.78 37.55 32.90
C ALA A 125 -35.43 37.06 34.31
N ARG A 126 -34.14 37.05 34.68
CA ARG A 126 -33.71 36.60 36.00
C ARG A 126 -34.18 37.60 37.07
N PRO A 127 -35.02 37.18 38.04
CA PRO A 127 -35.48 38.08 39.09
C PRO A 127 -34.27 38.62 39.86
N ARG A 128 -34.23 39.94 40.07
CA ARG A 128 -33.28 40.58 40.97
C ARG A 128 -33.62 40.11 42.39
N VAL A 129 -32.90 39.13 42.88
CA VAL A 129 -32.84 38.79 44.31
C VAL A 129 -31.85 39.73 44.98
#